data_AF-A0A2V6R8W3-F1
#
_entry.id   AF-A0A2V6R8W3-F1
#
_cell.length_a   1.000
_cell.length_b   1.000
_cell.length_c   1.000
_cell.angle_alpha   90.00
_cell.angle_beta   90.00
_cell.angle_gamma   90.00
#
_symmetry.space_group_name_H-M   'P 1'
#
loop_
_entity.id
_entity.type
_entity.pdbx_description
1 polymer ?
#
loop_
_entity_poly.entity_id
_entity_poly.type
_entity_poly.pdbx_seq_one_letter_code
_entity_poly.pdbx_strand_id
1 'polypeptide(L)'
;MPVKPDRTARPRLRRVEAFPVETASGRAVGIRDPAGFTQAVLFLPPALVEIVSLFDGDHSIGDIQEAFLRQHGELLDSARLGGVVETLDEHGFLETPRFAERRAAIEAAFRASPTRPAAHAGGAYAGEPHALRAQMSAFFDEP
;
A
#
# COMPACT_ATOMS: atom_id res chain seq x y z
N MET A 1 -2.52 -13.31 17.99
CA MET A 1 -1.28 -14.11 18.09
C MET A 1 -0.50 -13.94 16.80
N PRO A 2 0.83 -13.90 16.79
CA PRO A 2 1.56 -13.83 15.53
C PRO A 2 1.28 -15.10 14.73
N VAL A 3 0.64 -14.94 13.57
CA VAL A 3 0.35 -16.04 12.66
C VAL A 3 1.67 -16.46 12.04
N LYS A 4 2.08 -17.71 12.27
CA LYS A 4 3.23 -18.28 11.57
C LYS A 4 2.80 -18.51 10.12
N PRO A 5 3.42 -17.83 9.14
CA PRO A 5 3.00 -17.96 7.75
C PRO A 5 3.35 -19.36 7.25
N ASP A 6 2.51 -19.89 6.36
CA ASP A 6 2.82 -21.12 5.64
C ASP A 6 4.13 -20.92 4.86
N ARG A 7 5.12 -21.78 5.10
CA ARG A 7 6.44 -21.69 4.46
C ARG A 7 6.36 -21.79 2.94
N THR A 8 5.32 -22.44 2.41
CA THR A 8 5.12 -22.63 0.97
C THR A 8 4.30 -21.51 0.33
N ALA A 9 3.67 -20.64 1.12
CA ALA A 9 2.93 -19.51 0.61
C ALA A 9 3.85 -18.57 -0.18
N ARG A 10 3.35 -18.05 -1.30
CA ARG A 10 4.09 -17.14 -2.19
C ARG A 10 3.39 -15.78 -2.21
N PRO A 11 3.72 -14.87 -1.29
CA PRO A 11 3.07 -13.57 -1.24
C PRO A 11 3.38 -12.79 -2.51
N ARG A 12 2.39 -12.05 -3.00
CA ARG A 12 2.54 -11.20 -4.18
C ARG A 12 2.05 -9.80 -3.90
N LEU A 13 2.93 -8.83 -3.99
CA LEU A 13 2.63 -7.41 -3.89
C LEU A 13 1.91 -6.96 -5.16
N ARG A 14 0.84 -6.17 -5.00
CA ARG A 14 0.20 -5.53 -6.14
C ARG A 14 1.10 -4.44 -6.71
N ARG A 15 0.68 -3.84 -7.83
CA ARG A 15 1.29 -2.61 -8.31
C ARG A 15 1.04 -1.48 -7.31
N VAL A 16 2.07 -1.12 -6.56
CA VAL A 16 2.08 -0.02 -5.59
C VAL A 16 3.01 1.09 -6.07
N GLU A 17 2.78 2.30 -5.58
CA GLU A 17 3.72 3.40 -5.74
C GLU A 17 4.60 3.48 -4.49
N ALA A 18 5.91 3.54 -4.70
CA ALA A 18 6.91 3.68 -3.64
C ALA A 18 7.58 5.06 -3.71
N PHE A 19 7.77 5.72 -2.58
CA PHE A 19 8.39 7.05 -2.50
C PHE A 19 9.26 7.19 -1.25
N PRO A 20 10.36 7.95 -1.30
CA PRO A 20 11.23 8.15 -0.15
C PRO A 20 10.54 9.03 0.90
N VAL A 21 10.75 8.71 2.18
CA VAL A 21 10.19 9.46 3.31
C VAL A 21 11.25 9.60 4.40
N GLU A 22 11.44 10.82 4.88
CA GLU A 22 12.24 11.08 6.08
C GLU A 22 11.31 10.98 7.30
N THR A 23 11.67 10.12 8.25
CA THR A 23 10.91 9.92 9.51
C THR A 23 11.77 10.31 10.70
N ALA A 24 11.17 10.43 11.88
CA ALA A 24 11.92 10.68 13.12
C ALA A 24 12.97 9.59 13.42
N SER A 25 12.78 8.37 12.89
CA SER A 25 13.67 7.22 13.04
C SER A 25 14.67 7.07 11.89
N GLY A 26 14.72 8.03 10.96
CA GLY A 26 15.57 8.01 9.76
C GLY A 26 14.79 7.76 8.47
N ARG A 27 15.51 7.33 7.43
CA ARG A 27 14.95 7.10 6.09
C ARG A 27 14.06 5.86 6.04
N ALA A 28 12.91 6.01 5.41
CA ALA A 28 11.99 4.93 5.10
C ALA A 28 11.49 5.05 3.65
N VAL A 29 10.84 3.99 3.16
CA VAL A 29 10.10 4.01 1.90
C VAL A 29 8.61 3.95 2.22
N GLY A 30 7.87 4.97 1.83
CA GLY A 30 6.41 4.95 1.86
C GLY A 30 5.88 4.15 0.67
N ILE A 31 4.90 3.28 0.90
CA ILE A 31 4.13 2.61 -0.14
C ILE A 31 2.66 3.02 -0.06
N ARG A 32 2.05 3.29 -1.21
CA ARG A 32 0.62 3.61 -1.35
C ARG A 32 0.03 2.95 -2.58
N ASP A 33 -1.29 2.81 -2.60
CA ASP A 33 -2.02 2.27 -3.76
C ASP A 33 -2.45 3.39 -4.71
N PRO A 34 -1.85 3.51 -5.90
CA PRO A 34 -2.24 4.53 -6.88
C PRO A 34 -3.64 4.27 -7.47
N ALA A 35 -4.16 3.04 -7.37
CA ALA A 35 -5.48 2.69 -7.89
C ALA A 35 -6.63 3.01 -6.91
N GLY A 36 -6.32 3.38 -5.67
CA GLY A 36 -7.32 3.84 -4.69
C GLY A 36 -8.19 2.75 -4.06
N PHE A 37 -7.78 1.47 -4.11
CA PHE A 37 -8.49 0.39 -3.38
C PHE A 37 -8.15 0.37 -1.87
N THR A 38 -7.13 1.12 -1.46
CA THR A 38 -6.83 1.42 -0.07
C THR A 38 -6.37 2.87 0.06
N GLN A 39 -6.75 3.52 1.16
CA GLN A 39 -6.23 4.84 1.53
C GLN A 39 -5.05 4.75 2.50
N ALA A 40 -4.69 3.53 2.91
CA ALA A 40 -3.55 3.33 3.79
C ALA A 40 -2.25 3.71 3.07
N VAL A 41 -1.33 4.29 3.84
CA VAL A 41 0.06 4.49 3.47
C VAL A 41 0.90 3.75 4.50
N LEU A 42 1.73 2.82 4.06
CA LEU A 42 2.62 2.07 4.94
C LEU A 42 4.05 2.55 4.76
N PHE A 43 4.78 2.68 5.87
CA PHE A 43 6.19 3.07 5.85
C PHE A 43 7.05 1.83 6.13
N LEU A 44 7.92 1.50 5.18
CA LEU A 44 8.84 0.38 5.25
C LEU A 44 10.24 0.89 5.63
N PRO A 45 10.80 0.44 6.75
CA PRO A 45 12.23 0.59 7.01
C PRO A 45 13.05 -0.12 5.92
N PRO A 46 14.32 0.28 5.71
CA PRO A 46 15.16 -0.28 4.63
C PRO A 46 15.20 -1.82 4.61
N ALA A 47 15.36 -2.46 5.76
CA ALA A 47 15.38 -3.92 5.86
C ALA A 47 14.06 -4.60 5.42
N LEU A 48 12.91 -3.93 5.59
CA LEU A 48 11.63 -4.46 5.10
C LEU A 48 11.45 -4.24 3.60
N VAL A 49 12.08 -3.23 3.00
CA VAL A 49 12.01 -3.00 1.55
C VAL A 49 12.60 -4.19 0.80
N GLU A 50 13.74 -4.70 1.26
CA GLU A 50 14.38 -5.89 0.67
C GLU A 50 13.45 -7.11 0.75
N ILE A 51 12.86 -7.37 1.91
CA ILE A 51 11.94 -8.49 2.11
C ILE A 51 10.70 -8.36 1.21
N VAL A 52 10.06 -7.18 1.21
CA VAL A 52 8.84 -6.93 0.43
C VAL A 52 9.11 -6.93 -1.07
N SER A 53 10.33 -6.60 -1.51
CA SER A 53 10.71 -6.69 -2.93
C SER A 53 10.69 -8.13 -3.48
N LEU A 54 10.79 -9.13 -2.59
CA LEU A 54 10.68 -10.55 -2.93
C LEU A 54 9.23 -11.06 -2.90
N PHE A 55 8.25 -10.20 -2.64
CA PHE A 55 6.83 -10.59 -2.68
C PHE A 55 6.33 -10.50 -4.12
N ASP A 56 6.86 -11.35 -4.99
CA ASP A 56 6.56 -11.36 -6.43
C ASP A 56 5.58 -12.48 -6.83
N GLY A 57 5.23 -13.38 -5.90
CA GLY A 57 4.44 -14.57 -6.15
C GLY A 57 5.25 -15.78 -6.63
N ASP A 58 6.55 -15.58 -6.90
CA ASP A 58 7.48 -16.63 -7.29
C ASP A 58 8.30 -17.10 -6.09
N HIS A 59 8.65 -16.23 -5.14
CA HIS A 59 9.34 -16.64 -3.91
C HIS A 59 8.36 -17.09 -2.83
N SER A 60 8.60 -18.25 -2.24
CA SER A 60 7.89 -18.69 -1.05
C SER A 60 8.43 -18.01 0.21
N ILE A 61 7.65 -18.01 1.29
CA ILE A 61 8.11 -17.58 2.61
C ILE A 61 9.42 -18.26 3.01
N GLY A 62 9.59 -19.55 2.70
CA GLY A 62 10.85 -20.26 2.91
C GLY A 62 12.00 -19.68 2.09
N ASP A 63 11.77 -19.44 0.79
CA ASP A 63 12.78 -18.87 -0.13
C ASP A 63 13.22 -17.48 0.35
N ILE A 64 12.28 -16.65 0.82
CA ILE A 64 12.54 -15.30 1.34
C ILE A 64 13.41 -15.37 2.59
N GLN A 65 13.11 -16.28 3.52
CA GLN A 65 13.93 -16.47 4.74
C GLN A 65 15.36 -16.92 4.39
N GLU A 66 15.51 -17.82 3.41
CA GLU A 66 16.82 -18.29 2.96
C GLU A 66 17.61 -17.19 2.23
N ALA A 67 16.95 -16.37 1.43
CA ALA A 67 17.57 -15.22 0.77
C ALA A 67 18.06 -14.20 1.80
N PHE A 68 17.23 -13.90 2.79
CA PHE A 68 17.58 -12.99 3.89
C PHE A 68 18.78 -13.51 4.71
N LEU A 69 18.77 -14.80 5.06
CA LEU A 69 19.87 -15.44 5.78
C LEU A 69 21.17 -15.40 4.99
N ARG A 70 21.12 -15.67 3.68
CA ARG A 70 22.31 -15.64 2.81
C ARG A 70 22.93 -14.24 2.70
N GLN A 71 22.10 -13.20 2.68
CA GLN A 71 22.56 -11.82 2.51
C GLN A 71 23.04 -11.19 3.83
N HIS A 72 22.34 -11.44 4.94
CA HIS A 72 22.57 -10.76 6.22
C HIS A 72 23.22 -11.64 7.29
N GLY A 73 23.29 -12.96 7.09
CA GLY A 73 23.82 -13.91 8.07
C GLY A 73 22.90 -14.15 9.28
N GLU A 74 21.71 -13.55 9.29
CA GLU A 74 20.73 -13.64 10.37
C GLU A 74 19.45 -14.36 9.95
N LEU A 75 18.87 -15.13 10.87
CA LEU A 75 17.60 -15.80 10.63
C LEU A 75 16.43 -14.81 10.74
N LEU A 76 15.67 -14.68 9.67
CA LEU A 76 14.42 -13.92 9.69
C LEU A 76 13.34 -14.68 10.47
N ASP A 77 12.95 -14.13 11.62
CA ASP A 77 11.91 -14.73 12.46
C ASP A 77 10.59 -14.91 11.70
N SER A 78 10.01 -16.11 11.81
CA SER A 78 8.82 -16.50 11.05
C SER A 78 7.58 -15.74 11.52
N ALA A 79 7.46 -15.47 12.83
CA ALA A 79 6.34 -14.73 13.38
C ALA A 79 6.38 -13.27 12.93
N ARG A 80 7.56 -12.65 12.90
CA ARG A 80 7.77 -11.30 12.36
C ARG A 80 7.43 -11.22 10.87
N LEU A 81 7.92 -12.16 10.05
CA LEU A 81 7.58 -12.21 8.63
C LEU A 81 6.08 -12.41 8.41
N GLY A 82 5.44 -13.28 9.19
CA GLY A 82 3.98 -13.46 9.17
C GLY A 82 3.23 -12.19 9.49
N GLY A 83 3.67 -11.42 10.49
CA GLY A 83 3.09 -10.13 10.82
C GLY A 83 3.19 -9.11 9.68
N VAL A 84 4.32 -9.10 8.94
CA VAL A 84 4.48 -8.24 7.76
C VAL A 84 3.51 -8.64 6.65
N VAL A 85 3.41 -9.94 6.36
CA VAL A 85 2.48 -10.47 5.34
C VAL A 85 1.04 -10.14 5.69
N GLU A 86 0.62 -10.41 6.93
CA GLU A 86 -0.75 -10.13 7.38
C GLU A 86 -1.05 -8.62 7.32
N THR A 87 -0.13 -7.77 7.80
CA THR A 87 -0.33 -6.31 7.75
C THR A 87 -0.53 -5.81 6.32
N LEU A 88 0.27 -6.30 5.37
CA LEU A 88 0.14 -5.92 3.96
C LEU A 88 -1.17 -6.44 3.35
N ASP A 89 -1.58 -7.66 3.68
CA ASP A 89 -2.84 -8.24 3.21
C ASP A 89 -4.07 -7.52 3.78
N GLU A 90 -4.11 -7.29 5.09
CA GLU A 90 -5.18 -6.56 5.78
C GLU A 90 -5.41 -5.17 5.17
N HIS A 91 -4.34 -4.50 4.76
CA HIS A 91 -4.41 -3.17 4.15
C HIS A 91 -4.62 -3.21 2.62
N GLY A 92 -4.67 -4.38 1.99
CA GLY A 92 -4.98 -4.56 0.57
C GLY A 92 -3.80 -4.35 -0.38
N PHE A 93 -2.57 -4.51 0.11
CA PHE A 93 -1.34 -4.38 -0.68
C PHE A 93 -0.91 -5.69 -1.34
N LEU A 94 -1.46 -6.83 -0.95
CA LEU A 94 -1.17 -8.14 -1.55
C LEU A 94 -2.29 -8.61 -2.50
N GLU A 95 -1.92 -9.39 -3.51
CA GLU A 95 -2.86 -10.12 -4.37
C GLU A 95 -3.36 -11.38 -3.64
N THR A 96 -4.48 -11.24 -2.93
CA THR A 96 -5.10 -12.32 -2.15
C THR A 96 -6.59 -12.43 -2.43
N PRO A 97 -7.26 -13.53 -2.01
CA PRO A 97 -8.71 -13.62 -2.03
C PRO A 97 -9.39 -12.47 -1.27
N ARG A 98 -8.83 -12.07 -0.12
CA ARG A 98 -9.31 -10.93 0.68
C ARG A 98 -9.26 -9.62 -0.11
N PHE A 99 -8.16 -9.38 -0.83
CA PHE A 99 -8.09 -8.23 -1.73
C PHE A 99 -9.07 -8.33 -2.90
N ALA A 100 -9.24 -9.50 -3.50
CA ALA A 100 -10.17 -9.70 -4.61
C ALA A 100 -11.62 -9.38 -4.21
N GLU A 101 -12.05 -9.79 -3.01
CA GLU A 101 -13.35 -9.44 -2.44
C GLU A 101 -13.48 -7.93 -2.20
N ARG A 102 -12.47 -7.30 -1.59
CA ARG A 102 -12.43 -5.84 -1.38
C ARG A 102 -12.57 -5.10 -2.71
N ARG A 103 -11.80 -5.50 -3.71
CA ARG A 103 -11.82 -4.92 -5.06
C ARG A 103 -13.20 -5.05 -5.68
N ALA A 104 -13.81 -6.23 -5.64
CA ALA A 104 -15.13 -6.46 -6.19
C ALA A 104 -16.19 -5.56 -5.53
N ALA A 105 -16.14 -5.42 -4.20
CA ALA A 105 -17.05 -4.54 -3.46
C ALA A 105 -16.88 -3.06 -3.85
N ILE A 106 -15.64 -2.56 -3.93
CA ILE A 106 -15.35 -1.18 -4.31
C ILE A 106 -15.79 -0.91 -5.75
N GLU A 107 -15.46 -1.81 -6.69
CA GLU A 107 -15.87 -1.65 -8.09
C GLU A 107 -17.40 -1.71 -8.25
N ALA A 108 -18.08 -2.59 -7.51
CA ALA A 108 -19.54 -2.65 -7.52
C ALA A 108 -20.18 -1.36 -7.00
N ALA A 109 -19.69 -0.84 -5.87
CA ALA A 109 -20.13 0.44 -5.32
C ALA A 109 -19.89 1.61 -6.29
N PHE A 110 -18.72 1.64 -6.94
CA PHE A 110 -18.39 2.64 -7.95
C PHE A 110 -19.33 2.58 -9.15
N ARG A 111 -19.64 1.38 -9.66
CA ARG A 111 -20.57 1.18 -10.79
C ARG A 111 -22.00 1.57 -10.43
N ALA A 112 -22.43 1.27 -9.20
CA ALA A 112 -23.78 1.59 -8.71
C ALA A 112 -23.97 3.07 -8.35
N SER A 113 -22.89 3.83 -8.15
CA SER A 113 -22.97 5.23 -7.78
C SER A 113 -23.62 6.07 -8.91
N PRO A 114 -24.66 6.86 -8.61
CA PRO A 114 -25.34 7.71 -9.62
C PRO A 114 -24.46 8.87 -10.09
N THR A 115 -23.44 9.23 -9.31
CA THR A 115 -22.47 10.28 -9.63
C THR A 115 -21.04 9.77 -9.47
N ARG A 116 -20.06 10.58 -9.89
CA ARG A 116 -18.63 10.32 -9.63
C ARG A 116 -18.14 11.41 -8.67
N PRO A 117 -18.03 11.12 -7.36
CA PRO A 117 -17.57 12.09 -6.39
C PRO A 117 -16.19 12.64 -6.77
N ALA A 118 -16.02 13.94 -6.54
CA ALA A 118 -14.79 14.66 -6.77
C ALA A 118 -13.67 14.15 -5.83
N ALA A 119 -12.78 13.30 -6.34
CA ALA A 119 -11.77 12.61 -5.53
C ALA A 119 -10.72 13.53 -4.87
N HIS A 120 -10.57 14.77 -5.36
CA HIS A 120 -9.58 15.73 -4.87
C HIS A 120 -10.20 16.96 -4.19
N ALA A 121 -11.53 16.98 -4.05
CA ALA A 121 -12.25 18.01 -3.31
C ALA A 121 -11.79 18.05 -1.85
N GLY A 122 -11.45 19.24 -1.36
CA GLY A 122 -10.89 19.47 -0.03
C GLY A 122 -9.39 19.23 0.09
N GLY A 123 -8.74 18.68 -0.94
CA GLY A 123 -7.30 18.46 -0.99
C GLY A 123 -6.60 19.35 -2.00
N ALA A 124 -6.71 19.00 -3.29
CA ALA A 124 -6.07 19.75 -4.37
C ALA A 124 -6.85 21.03 -4.74
N TYR A 125 -8.15 21.04 -4.49
CA TYR A 125 -9.02 22.20 -4.65
C TYR A 125 -10.07 22.23 -3.55
N ALA A 126 -10.68 23.40 -3.33
CA ALA A 126 -11.68 23.56 -2.29
C ALA A 126 -12.88 22.63 -2.50
N GLY A 127 -13.30 21.95 -1.43
CA GLY A 127 -14.47 21.06 -1.48
C GLY A 127 -15.80 21.79 -1.42
N GLU A 128 -15.82 22.99 -0.83
CA GLU A 128 -17.02 23.82 -0.73
C GLU A 128 -17.30 24.58 -2.04
N PRO A 129 -18.52 24.52 -2.60
CA PRO A 129 -18.82 25.08 -3.92
C PRO A 129 -18.48 26.57 -4.07
N HIS A 130 -18.74 27.37 -3.03
CA HIS A 130 -18.46 28.80 -3.07
C HIS A 130 -16.95 29.09 -3.04
N ALA A 131 -16.21 28.38 -2.18
CA ALA A 131 -14.76 28.50 -2.10
C ALA A 131 -14.09 28.02 -3.39
N LEU A 132 -14.60 26.93 -3.98
CA LEU A 132 -14.10 26.43 -5.27
C LEU A 132 -14.31 27.43 -6.39
N ARG A 133 -15.48 28.07 -6.46
CA ARG A 133 -15.75 29.11 -7.46
C ARG A 133 -14.78 30.29 -7.32
N ALA A 134 -14.57 30.76 -6.10
CA ALA A 134 -13.61 31.85 -5.83
C ALA A 134 -12.18 31.45 -6.22
N GLN A 135 -11.75 30.24 -5.83
CA GLN A 135 -10.43 29.70 -6.19
C GLN A 135 -10.25 29.64 -7.72
N MET A 136 -11.25 29.13 -8.45
CA MET A 136 -11.16 29.01 -9.90
C MET A 136 -11.17 30.36 -10.61
N SER A 137 -11.95 31.34 -10.14
CA SER A 137 -11.95 32.69 -10.69
C SER A 137 -10.57 33.35 -10.56
N ALA A 138 -9.91 33.20 -9.41
CA ALA A 138 -8.62 33.82 -9.12
C ALA A 138 -7.49 33.37 -10.07
N PHE A 139 -7.61 32.22 -10.74
CA PHE A 139 -6.63 31.79 -11.74
C PHE A 139 -6.64 32.62 -13.02
N PHE A 140 -7.68 33.44 -13.23
CA PHE A 140 -7.84 34.28 -14.42
C PHE A 140 -7.68 35.78 -14.13
N ASP A 141 -7.41 36.15 -12.88
CA ASP A 141 -7.11 37.54 -12.52
C ASP A 141 -5.67 37.90 -12.95
N GLU A 142 -5.44 39.16 -13.36
CA GLU A 142 -4.09 39.64 -13.67
C GLU A 142 -3.19 39.60 -12.41
N PRO A 143 -1.87 39.32 -12.56
CA PRO A 143 -0.93 39.18 -11.43
C PRO A 143 -0.77 40.44 -10.57
#